data_AF-N6VYR9-F1
#
_entry.id   AF-N6VYR9-F1
#
_cell.length_a   1.000
_cell.length_b   1.000
_cell.length_c   1.000
_cell.angle_alpha   90.00
_cell.angle_beta   90.00
_cell.angle_gamma   90.00
#
_symmetry.space_group_name_H-M   'P 1'
#
loop_
_entity.id
_entity.type
_entity.pdbx_description
1 polymer ?
#
loop_
_entity_poly.entity_id
_entity_poly.type
_entity_poly.pdbx_seq_one_letter_code
_entity_poly.pdbx_strand_id
1 'polypeptide(L)'
;MLEKTKNRPRVLQFMLIVLFLYGSFSYSLSLLEYTWFQTQGTAVLGVKASYDSMTPPRWARLNEECSSHLLPAAGIELTPEDERVVLRCGRFWPFHRYSIDVPNDPVSRDLTNENTDTIYLINMVWLALSAAVLGLAGYTVYRIVRRDERGAYYWSLTSFASSILMVALYVGLMFWADPHFGLGW
;
A
#
# COMPACT_ATOMS: atom_id res chain seq x y z
N MET A 1 25.59 -12.99 -39.96
CA MET A 1 24.81 -12.05 -39.11
C MET A 1 23.36 -12.52 -38.82
N LEU A 2 22.98 -13.78 -39.05
CA LEU A 2 21.60 -14.26 -38.91
C LEU A 2 21.29 -15.02 -37.60
N GLU A 3 22.26 -15.17 -36.71
CA GLU A 3 22.08 -15.94 -35.46
C GLU A 3 21.47 -15.08 -34.32
N LYS A 4 21.59 -13.75 -34.40
CA LYS A 4 21.06 -12.81 -33.39
C LYS A 4 19.53 -12.72 -33.35
N THR A 5 18.82 -13.18 -34.39
CA THR A 5 17.35 -13.06 -34.48
C THR A 5 16.60 -14.17 -33.77
N LYS A 6 17.20 -15.35 -33.54
CA LYS A 6 16.52 -16.50 -32.92
C LYS A 6 16.35 -16.37 -31.40
N ASN A 7 17.25 -15.64 -30.74
CA ASN A 7 17.25 -15.44 -29.27
C ASN A 7 16.50 -14.17 -28.82
N ARG A 8 16.30 -13.18 -29.71
CA ARG A 8 15.55 -11.94 -29.43
C ARG A 8 14.14 -12.16 -28.84
N PRO A 9 13.29 -13.07 -29.36
CA PRO A 9 11.95 -13.26 -28.80
C PRO A 9 11.97 -13.80 -27.36
N ARG A 10 12.96 -14.64 -27.01
CA ARG A 10 13.12 -15.17 -25.64
C ARG A 10 13.60 -14.13 -24.64
N VAL A 11 14.60 -13.34 -25.01
CA VAL A 11 15.11 -12.27 -24.14
C VAL A 11 14.02 -11.24 -23.86
N LEU A 12 13.27 -10.82 -24.89
CA LEU A 12 12.15 -9.90 -24.73
C LEU A 12 11.06 -10.48 -23.82
N GLN A 13 10.67 -11.74 -24.02
CA GLN A 13 9.67 -12.40 -23.19
C GLN A 13 10.10 -12.47 -21.73
N PHE A 14 11.36 -12.79 -21.46
CA PHE A 14 11.90 -12.80 -20.10
C PHE A 14 11.91 -11.40 -19.47
N MET A 15 12.32 -10.37 -20.22
CA MET A 15 12.25 -8.98 -19.75
C MET A 15 10.82 -8.56 -19.40
N LEU A 16 9.84 -8.95 -20.22
CA LEU A 16 8.42 -8.69 -19.95
C LEU A 16 7.94 -9.41 -18.69
N ILE A 17 8.31 -10.68 -18.50
CA ILE A 17 8.00 -11.43 -17.27
C ILE A 17 8.53 -10.70 -16.05
N VAL A 18 9.80 -10.27 -16.07
CA VAL A 18 10.43 -9.54 -14.96
C VAL A 18 9.74 -8.21 -14.71
N LEU A 19 9.41 -7.46 -15.77
CA LEU A 19 8.69 -6.19 -15.67
C LEU A 19 7.30 -6.38 -15.03
N PHE A 20 6.53 -7.36 -15.50
CA PHE A 20 5.21 -7.66 -14.97
C PHE A 20 5.30 -8.11 -13.51
N LEU A 21 6.24 -9.00 -13.17
CA LEU A 21 6.47 -9.41 -11.79
C LEU A 21 6.82 -8.24 -10.89
N TYR A 22 7.73 -7.36 -11.31
CA TYR A 22 8.10 -6.17 -10.55
C TYR A 22 6.86 -5.30 -10.27
N GLY A 23 6.04 -5.06 -11.29
CA GLY A 23 4.78 -4.33 -11.13
C GLY A 23 3.82 -5.02 -10.16
N SER A 24 3.60 -6.34 -10.33
CA SER A 24 2.73 -7.14 -9.47
C SER A 24 3.14 -7.07 -8.01
N PHE A 25 4.42 -7.27 -7.71
CA PHE A 25 4.94 -7.17 -6.35
C PHE A 25 4.81 -5.73 -5.83
N SER A 26 5.21 -4.72 -6.60
CA SER A 26 5.19 -3.32 -6.16
C SER A 26 3.78 -2.85 -5.79
N TYR A 27 2.81 -3.05 -6.68
CA TYR A 27 1.42 -2.62 -6.43
C TYR A 27 0.75 -3.42 -5.33
N SER A 28 0.94 -4.75 -5.30
CA SER A 28 0.28 -5.60 -4.31
C SER A 28 0.91 -5.46 -2.91
N LEU A 29 2.24 -5.32 -2.80
CA LEU A 29 2.89 -5.04 -1.52
C LEU A 29 2.51 -3.66 -1.00
N SER A 30 2.47 -2.64 -1.86
CA SER A 30 2.04 -1.30 -1.46
C SER A 30 0.61 -1.32 -0.90
N LEU A 31 -0.30 -2.03 -1.57
CA LEU A 31 -1.68 -2.10 -1.11
C LEU A 31 -1.85 -2.97 0.13
N LEU A 32 -1.10 -4.07 0.23
CA LEU A 32 -1.06 -4.90 1.43
C LEU A 32 -0.57 -4.10 2.64
N GLU A 33 0.52 -3.35 2.49
CA GLU A 33 1.11 -2.55 3.56
C GLU A 33 0.18 -1.42 4.00
N TYR A 34 -0.47 -0.76 3.05
CA TYR A 34 -1.43 0.30 3.32
C TYR A 34 -2.68 -0.22 4.02
N THR A 35 -3.31 -1.27 3.48
CA THR A 35 -4.52 -1.87 4.07
C THR A 35 -4.25 -2.50 5.43
N TRP A 36 -3.04 -3.06 5.64
CA TRP A 36 -2.59 -3.51 6.95
C TRP A 36 -2.53 -2.37 7.95
N PHE A 37 -1.91 -1.24 7.59
CA PHE A 37 -1.88 -0.08 8.47
C PHE A 37 -3.26 0.46 8.77
N GLN A 38 -4.13 0.55 7.77
CA GLN A 38 -5.49 1.06 7.96
C GLN A 38 -6.31 0.18 8.93
N THR A 39 -6.02 -1.11 9.00
CA THR A 39 -6.72 -2.06 9.89
C THR A 39 -6.07 -2.23 11.26
N GLN A 40 -4.75 -2.10 11.35
CA GLN A 40 -4.01 -2.38 12.59
C GLN A 40 -3.47 -1.12 13.29
N GLY A 41 -3.43 0.03 12.62
CA GLY A 41 -2.81 1.25 13.15
C GLY A 41 -1.28 1.18 13.29
N THR A 42 -0.64 0.15 12.73
CA THR A 42 0.80 -0.09 12.91
C THR A 42 1.58 0.06 11.61
N ALA A 43 2.76 0.68 11.69
CA ALA A 43 3.66 0.82 10.55
C ALA A 43 4.53 -0.44 10.41
N VAL A 44 4.31 -1.21 9.33
CA VAL A 44 5.07 -2.46 9.06
C VAL A 44 6.56 -2.18 8.81
N LEU A 45 6.87 -1.05 8.17
CA LEU A 45 8.24 -0.62 7.88
C LEU A 45 8.87 0.22 9.01
N GLY A 46 8.21 0.30 10.17
CA GLY A 46 8.64 1.10 11.31
C GLY A 46 8.30 2.58 11.20
N VAL A 47 8.65 3.33 12.24
CA VAL A 47 8.43 4.77 12.35
C VAL A 47 9.75 5.52 12.21
N LYS A 48 9.74 6.65 11.50
CA LYS A 48 10.90 7.51 11.30
C LYS A 48 11.27 8.28 12.57
N ALA A 49 10.26 8.65 13.36
CA ALA A 49 10.43 9.39 14.59
C ALA A 49 9.29 9.04 15.57
N SER A 50 9.61 9.07 16.86
CA SER A 50 8.66 8.91 17.95
C SER A 50 8.80 10.13 18.88
N TYR A 51 7.66 10.71 19.27
CA TYR A 51 7.61 11.90 20.10
C TYR A 51 6.77 11.62 21.35
N ASP A 52 7.25 12.03 22.52
CA ASP A 52 6.52 11.83 23.78
C ASP A 52 5.55 12.98 24.10
N SER A 53 5.72 14.12 23.43
CA SER A 53 4.82 15.28 23.54
C SER A 53 4.79 16.03 22.22
N MET A 54 3.61 16.48 21.81
CA MET A 54 3.44 17.33 20.63
C MET A 54 3.14 18.76 21.04
N THR A 55 3.91 19.70 20.50
CA THR A 55 3.67 21.15 20.67
C THR A 55 3.15 21.73 19.36
N PRO A 56 2.36 22.82 19.39
CA PRO A 56 1.84 23.43 18.15
C PRO A 56 2.92 23.78 17.11
N PRO A 57 4.11 24.32 17.49
CA PRO A 57 5.18 24.55 16.53
C PRO A 57 5.73 23.27 15.89
N ARG A 58 5.75 22.15 16.64
CA ARG A 58 6.21 20.86 16.13
C ARG A 58 5.20 20.26 15.15
N TRP A 59 3.91 20.38 15.43
CA TRP A 59 2.85 20.03 14.50
C TRP A 59 2.96 20.79 13.18
N ALA A 60 3.12 22.11 13.24
CA ALA A 60 3.28 22.95 12.05
C ALA A 60 4.47 22.51 11.20
N ARG A 61 5.62 22.28 11.84
CA ARG A 61 6.83 21.81 11.16
C ARG A 61 6.66 20.43 10.51
N LEU A 62 6.03 19.48 11.20
CA LEU A 62 5.83 18.13 10.65
C LEU A 62 4.86 18.14 9.46
N ASN A 63 3.82 18.97 9.50
CA ASN A 63 2.91 19.14 8.37
C ASN A 63 3.63 19.79 7.17
N GLU A 64 4.49 20.78 7.41
CA GLU A 64 5.32 21.39 6.38
C GLU A 64 6.31 20.38 5.76
N GLU A 65 7.03 19.61 6.59
CA GLU A 65 7.95 18.56 6.14
C GLU A 65 7.22 17.42 5.40
N CYS A 66 5.97 17.15 5.76
CA CYS A 66 5.17 16.17 5.08
C CYS A 66 4.70 16.65 3.70
N SER A 67 4.58 17.97 3.48
CA SER A 67 3.96 18.60 2.30
C SER A 67 2.51 18.16 2.04
N SER A 68 1.89 17.47 3.00
CA SER A 68 0.50 17.02 3.01
C SER A 68 0.03 16.87 4.48
N HIS A 69 -1.17 16.34 4.68
CA HIS A 69 -1.67 16.00 6.01
C HIS A 69 -1.01 14.73 6.57
N LEU A 70 -0.69 14.76 7.86
CA LEU A 70 -0.39 13.56 8.65
C LEU A 70 -1.71 12.91 9.08
N LEU A 71 -1.92 11.66 8.67
CA LEU A 71 -3.21 10.99 8.85
C LEU A 71 -3.06 9.73 9.70
N PRO A 72 -3.94 9.50 10.70
CA PRO A 72 -4.02 8.22 11.38
C PRO A 72 -4.58 7.13 10.47
N ALA A 73 -4.59 5.89 10.97
CA ALA A 73 -5.34 4.81 10.35
C ALA A 73 -6.85 5.09 10.50
N ALA A 74 -7.56 5.16 9.38
CA ALA A 74 -8.98 5.46 9.27
C ALA A 74 -9.89 4.24 9.48
N GLY A 75 -9.34 3.02 9.50
CA GLY A 75 -10.08 1.80 9.82
C GLY A 75 -10.07 1.45 11.31
N ILE A 76 -9.48 2.28 12.16
CA ILE A 76 -9.50 2.09 13.62
C ILE A 76 -10.13 3.30 14.29
N GLU A 77 -10.94 3.04 15.32
CA GLU A 77 -11.44 4.09 16.18
C GLU A 77 -10.38 4.41 17.24
N LEU A 78 -9.99 5.69 17.32
CA LEU A 78 -9.01 6.16 18.28
C LEU A 78 -9.71 6.71 19.52
N THR A 79 -9.40 6.14 20.67
CA THR A 79 -10.00 6.46 21.96
C THR A 79 -8.99 7.19 22.86
N PRO A 80 -9.43 7.94 23.87
CA PRO A 80 -8.51 8.56 24.83
C PRO A 80 -7.61 7.58 25.59
N GLU A 81 -7.96 6.30 25.62
CA GLU A 81 -7.17 5.22 26.23
C GLU A 81 -5.96 4.84 25.37
N ASP A 82 -5.98 5.15 24.07
CA ASP A 82 -4.81 4.99 23.22
C ASP A 82 -3.73 5.98 23.64
N GLU A 83 -2.67 5.48 24.28
CA GLU A 83 -1.56 6.31 24.75
C GLU A 83 -0.80 6.95 23.58
N ARG A 84 -0.72 6.23 22.45
CA ARG A 84 0.08 6.59 21.28
C ARG A 84 -0.59 6.18 19.98
N VAL A 85 -0.38 6.97 18.93
CA VAL A 85 -0.92 6.73 17.60
C VAL A 85 0.16 6.87 16.53
N VAL A 86 0.07 6.02 15.52
CA VAL A 86 0.94 6.14 14.34
C VAL A 86 0.24 6.97 13.28
N LEU A 87 0.92 8.01 12.82
CA LEU A 87 0.47 8.87 11.74
C LEU A 87 1.33 8.66 10.51
N ARG A 88 0.72 8.69 9.34
CA ARG A 88 1.42 8.55 8.07
C ARG A 88 1.49 9.84 7.29
N CYS A 89 2.68 10.10 6.76
CA CYS A 89 2.90 11.10 5.74
C CYS A 89 2.81 10.46 4.35
N GLY A 90 1.72 10.77 3.65
CA GLY A 90 1.34 10.13 2.40
C GLY A 90 0.73 8.73 2.62
N ARG A 91 -0.19 8.34 1.74
CA ARG A 91 -1.00 7.13 1.94
C ARG A 91 -0.41 5.88 1.28
N PHE A 92 -0.02 5.94 0.01
CA PHE A 92 0.30 4.75 -0.81
C PHE A 92 1.65 4.88 -1.52
N TRP A 93 2.45 3.82 -1.72
CA TRP A 93 3.69 3.90 -2.50
C TRP A 93 3.40 4.26 -3.97
N PRO A 94 4.11 5.21 -4.60
CA PRO A 94 5.36 5.83 -4.15
C PRO A 94 5.19 7.09 -3.28
N PHE A 95 3.96 7.45 -2.91
CA PHE A 95 3.61 8.64 -2.15
C PHE A 95 3.75 8.47 -0.63
N HIS A 96 3.76 7.24 -0.09
CA HIS A 96 4.14 6.98 1.30
C HIS A 96 5.60 7.41 1.52
N ARG A 97 5.81 8.37 2.41
CA ARG A 97 7.16 8.87 2.72
C ARG A 97 7.70 8.31 4.03
N TYR A 98 6.93 8.43 5.11
CA TYR A 98 7.32 7.97 6.43
C TYR A 98 6.12 7.89 7.37
N SER A 99 6.26 7.09 8.42
CA SER A 99 5.35 7.06 9.56
C SER A 99 5.99 7.73 10.77
N ILE A 100 5.20 8.34 11.64
CA ILE A 100 5.65 8.87 12.93
C ILE A 100 4.75 8.33 14.04
N ASP A 101 5.31 8.25 15.23
CA ASP A 101 4.60 7.85 16.44
C ASP A 101 4.48 9.07 17.36
N VAL A 102 3.26 9.43 17.74
CA VAL A 102 2.95 10.61 18.56
C VAL A 102 1.93 10.26 19.64
N PRO A 103 1.80 11.06 20.71
CA PRO A 103 0.73 10.88 21.68
C PRO A 103 -0.63 11.11 21.01
N ASN A 104 -1.67 10.40 21.47
CA ASN A 104 -3.01 10.56 20.93
C ASN A 104 -3.64 11.91 21.33
N ASP A 105 -3.54 12.89 20.43
CA ASP A 105 -3.99 14.27 20.59
C ASP A 105 -5.42 14.43 19.99
N PRO A 106 -6.29 15.35 20.47
CA PRO A 106 -7.54 15.71 19.81
C PRO A 106 -7.50 15.79 18.26
N VAL A 107 -6.38 16.22 17.67
CA VAL A 107 -6.21 16.28 16.21
C VAL A 107 -6.27 14.88 15.56
N SER A 108 -5.78 13.84 16.23
CA SER A 108 -5.90 12.45 15.75
C SER A 108 -7.27 11.83 16.08
N ARG A 109 -8.02 12.40 17.03
CA ARG A 109 -9.34 11.92 17.45
C ARG A 109 -10.50 12.44 16.60
N ASP A 110 -10.25 13.39 15.69
CA ASP A 110 -11.29 13.95 14.80
C ASP A 110 -11.80 12.96 13.73
N LEU A 111 -11.32 11.70 13.77
CA LEU A 111 -11.83 10.57 13.00
C LEU A 111 -13.01 9.89 13.75
N THR A 112 -14.04 10.64 14.16
CA THR A 112 -15.22 10.04 14.83
C THR A 112 -16.30 9.57 13.85
N ASN A 113 -16.25 8.26 13.65
CA ASN A 113 -17.15 7.18 13.23
C ASN A 113 -18.64 7.39 12.79
N GLU A 114 -18.86 7.43 11.46
CA GLU A 114 -19.93 6.64 10.80
C GLU A 114 -19.37 5.67 9.73
N ASN A 115 -18.12 5.85 9.28
CA ASN A 115 -17.53 5.08 8.18
C ASN A 115 -16.38 4.14 8.61
N THR A 116 -15.95 4.11 9.87
CA THR A 116 -14.76 3.37 10.31
C THR A 116 -14.92 1.87 10.08
N ASP A 117 -16.07 1.29 10.44
CA ASP A 117 -16.36 -0.14 10.21
C ASP A 117 -16.37 -0.50 8.72
N THR A 118 -16.95 0.39 7.89
CA THR A 118 -16.99 0.22 6.44
C THR A 118 -15.58 0.27 5.85
N ILE A 119 -14.77 1.24 6.27
CA ILE A 119 -13.37 1.40 5.86
C ILE A 119 -12.55 0.18 6.33
N TYR A 120 -12.73 -0.27 7.57
CA TYR A 120 -12.06 -1.46 8.09
C TYR A 120 -12.39 -2.70 7.25
N LEU A 121 -13.67 -2.94 6.96
CA LEU A 121 -14.10 -4.06 6.13
C LEU A 121 -13.51 -4.00 4.73
N ILE A 122 -13.56 -2.84 4.07
CA ILE A 122 -12.95 -2.62 2.76
C ILE A 122 -11.46 -2.94 2.81
N ASN A 123 -10.73 -2.41 3.80
CA ASN A 123 -9.31 -2.66 3.94
C ASN A 123 -8.99 -4.14 4.21
N MET A 124 -9.78 -4.84 5.03
CA MET A 124 -9.60 -6.28 5.26
C MET A 124 -9.80 -7.10 3.99
N VAL A 125 -10.82 -6.78 3.18
CA VAL A 125 -11.06 -7.44 1.90
C VAL A 125 -9.89 -7.20 0.95
N TRP A 126 -9.42 -5.96 0.83
CA TRP A 126 -8.30 -5.63 -0.05
C TRP A 126 -6.96 -6.14 0.46
N LEU A 127 -6.79 -6.30 1.76
CA LEU A 127 -5.63 -6.96 2.36
C LEU A 127 -5.55 -8.42 1.89
N ALA A 128 -6.67 -9.15 2.00
CA ALA A 128 -6.77 -10.54 1.53
C ALA A 128 -6.56 -10.66 0.01
N LEU A 129 -7.17 -9.77 -0.79
CA LEU A 129 -6.96 -9.73 -2.25
C LEU A 129 -5.51 -9.43 -2.61
N SER A 130 -4.86 -8.49 -1.92
CA SER A 130 -3.45 -8.15 -2.14
C SER A 130 -2.55 -9.35 -1.83
N ALA A 131 -2.82 -10.07 -0.75
CA ALA A 131 -2.12 -11.32 -0.42
C ALA A 131 -2.34 -12.40 -1.50
N ALA A 132 -3.55 -12.53 -2.05
CA ALA A 132 -3.84 -13.47 -3.13
C ALA A 132 -3.09 -13.12 -4.43
N VAL A 133 -3.04 -11.85 -4.81
CA VAL A 133 -2.27 -11.40 -5.99
C VAL A 133 -0.77 -11.59 -5.78
N LEU A 134 -0.25 -11.36 -4.57
CA LEU A 134 1.13 -11.72 -4.23
C LEU A 134 1.37 -13.23 -4.34
N GLY A 135 0.40 -14.05 -3.95
CA GLY A 135 0.42 -15.50 -4.16
C GLY A 135 0.53 -15.87 -5.65
N LEU A 136 -0.21 -15.18 -6.54
CA LEU A 136 -0.10 -15.37 -8.00
C LEU A 136 1.27 -14.93 -8.55
N ALA A 137 1.83 -13.84 -8.04
CA ALA A 137 3.18 -13.41 -8.38
C ALA A 137 4.24 -14.45 -7.91
N GLY A 138 4.10 -14.96 -6.69
CA GLY A 138 4.93 -16.05 -6.17
C GLY A 138 4.79 -17.34 -6.98
N TYR A 139 3.58 -17.66 -7.44
CA TYR A 139 3.33 -18.80 -8.32
C TYR A 139 4.02 -18.64 -9.68
N THR A 140 4.07 -17.43 -10.21
CA THR A 140 4.83 -17.10 -11.41
C THR A 140 6.32 -17.33 -11.20
N VAL A 141 6.89 -16.90 -10.06
CA VAL A 141 8.29 -17.20 -9.70
C VAL A 141 8.54 -18.71 -9.64
N TYR A 142 7.63 -19.48 -9.03
CA TYR A 142 7.72 -20.94 -9.01
C TYR A 142 7.74 -21.53 -10.44
N ARG A 143 6.92 -21.01 -11.36
CA ARG A 143 6.90 -21.44 -12.77
C ARG A 143 8.21 -21.10 -13.51
N ILE A 144 8.83 -19.96 -13.21
CA ILE A 144 10.16 -19.60 -13.73
C ILE A 144 11.20 -20.63 -13.25
N VAL A 145 11.19 -20.98 -11.96
CA VAL A 145 12.10 -22.01 -11.40
C VAL A 145 11.88 -23.38 -12.05
N ARG A 146 10.62 -23.73 -12.34
CA ARG A 146 10.24 -24.94 -13.09
C ARG A 146 10.55 -24.88 -14.60
N ARG A 147 11.10 -23.76 -15.08
CA ARG A 147 11.42 -23.51 -16.51
C ARG A 147 10.21 -23.61 -17.44
N ASP A 148 9.02 -23.28 -16.94
CA ASP A 148 7.79 -23.21 -17.72
C ASP A 148 7.60 -21.79 -18.28
N GLU A 149 8.24 -21.49 -19.40
CA GLU A 149 8.26 -20.14 -20.01
C GLU A 149 6.87 -19.62 -20.41
N ARG A 150 6.01 -20.52 -20.92
CA ARG A 150 4.65 -20.16 -21.35
C ARG A 150 3.76 -19.87 -20.15
N GLY A 151 3.81 -20.73 -19.13
CA GLY A 151 3.11 -20.53 -17.88
C GLY A 151 3.57 -19.27 -17.16
N ALA A 152 4.89 -19.05 -17.07
CA ALA A 152 5.45 -17.86 -16.43
C ALA A 152 4.99 -16.57 -17.11
N TYR A 153 5.00 -16.52 -18.46
CA TYR A 153 4.51 -15.35 -19.19
C TYR A 153 3.03 -15.07 -18.90
N TYR A 154 2.16 -16.07 -19.06
CA TYR A 154 0.73 -15.92 -18.80
C TYR A 154 0.44 -15.44 -17.38
N TRP A 155 0.99 -16.13 -16.38
CA TRP A 155 0.73 -15.79 -14.98
C TRP A 155 1.36 -14.47 -14.55
N SER A 156 2.52 -14.09 -15.11
CA SER A 156 3.12 -12.77 -14.86
C SER A 156 2.18 -11.66 -15.33
N LEU A 157 1.66 -11.75 -16.56
CA LEU A 157 0.73 -10.77 -17.12
C LEU A 157 -0.59 -10.74 -16.34
N THR A 158 -1.15 -11.90 -16.00
CA THR A 158 -2.38 -11.98 -15.19
C THR A 158 -2.18 -11.33 -13.84
N SER A 159 -1.11 -11.66 -13.11
CA SER A 159 -0.83 -11.07 -11.80
C SER A 159 -0.62 -9.55 -11.88
N PHE A 160 0.00 -9.06 -12.95
CA PHE A 160 0.21 -7.64 -13.17
C PHE A 160 -1.10 -6.90 -13.46
N ALA A 161 -1.90 -7.41 -14.40
CA ALA A 161 -3.22 -6.85 -14.70
C ALA A 161 -4.13 -6.85 -13.47
N SER A 162 -4.15 -7.95 -12.70
CA SER A 162 -4.89 -8.04 -11.44
C SER A 162 -4.41 -7.01 -10.42
N SER A 163 -3.10 -6.79 -10.26
CA SER A 163 -2.58 -5.80 -9.33
C SER A 163 -2.97 -4.36 -9.69
N ILE A 164 -2.95 -4.00 -10.98
CA ILE A 164 -3.36 -2.67 -11.45
C ILE A 164 -4.86 -2.48 -11.23
N LEU A 165 -5.67 -3.46 -11.64
CA LEU A 165 -7.11 -3.39 -11.48
C LEU A 165 -7.50 -3.29 -10.00
N MET A 166 -6.85 -4.06 -9.13
CA MET A 166 -7.07 -4.03 -7.69
C MET A 166 -6.77 -2.66 -7.10
N VAL A 167 -5.64 -2.03 -7.46
CA VAL A 167 -5.28 -0.68 -7.02
C VAL A 167 -6.27 0.35 -7.55
N ALA A 168 -6.62 0.30 -8.83
CA ALA A 168 -7.56 1.25 -9.43
C ALA A 168 -8.94 1.19 -8.77
N LEU A 169 -9.46 -0.02 -8.55
CA LEU A 169 -10.75 -0.21 -7.87
C LEU A 169 -10.69 0.21 -6.40
N TYR A 170 -9.58 -0.08 -5.72
CA TYR A 170 -9.38 0.37 -4.34
C TYR A 170 -9.44 1.88 -4.22
N VAL A 171 -8.66 2.58 -5.06
CA VAL A 171 -8.60 4.05 -5.08
C VAL A 171 -9.99 4.61 -5.36
N GLY A 172 -10.66 4.12 -6.40
CA GLY A 172 -12.02 4.57 -6.75
C GLY A 172 -13.03 4.36 -5.62
N LEU A 173 -12.98 3.20 -4.95
CA LEU A 173 -13.87 2.88 -3.83
C LEU A 173 -13.57 3.75 -2.61
N MET A 174 -12.30 3.96 -2.28
CA MET A 174 -11.90 4.73 -1.10
C MET A 174 -12.18 6.23 -1.25
N PHE A 175 -12.10 6.80 -2.46
CA PHE A 175 -12.58 8.16 -2.71
C PHE A 175 -14.07 8.34 -2.39
N TRP A 176 -14.85 7.26 -2.45
CA TRP A 176 -16.27 7.27 -2.10
C TRP A 176 -16.52 6.92 -0.62
N ALA A 177 -15.80 5.94 -0.07
CA ALA A 177 -16.04 5.42 1.28
C ALA A 177 -15.36 6.24 2.40
N ASP A 178 -14.18 6.81 2.14
CA ASP A 178 -13.41 7.59 3.11
C ASP A 178 -13.38 9.08 2.67
N PRO A 179 -14.13 9.97 3.36
CA PRO A 179 -14.17 11.40 3.01
C PRO A 179 -12.82 12.09 3.21
N HIS A 180 -11.92 11.53 4.03
CA HIS A 180 -10.58 12.04 4.26
C HIS A 180 -9.56 11.43 3.29
N PHE A 181 -9.97 10.52 2.39
CA PHE A 181 -9.06 9.85 1.47
C PHE A 181 -8.33 10.85 0.58
N GLY A 182 -9.06 11.81 0.03
CA GLY A 182 -8.52 12.83 -0.88
C GLY A 182 -7.53 13.81 -0.25
N LEU A 183 -7.46 13.92 1.08
CA LEU A 183 -6.53 14.83 1.77
C LEU A 183 -5.08 14.33 1.74
N GLY A 184 -4.87 13.05 1.41
CA GLY A 184 -3.55 12.41 1.33
C GLY A 184 -3.06 12.16 -0.10
N TRP A 185 -3.72 12.75 -1.12
CA TRP A 185 -3.40 12.63 -2.55
C TRP A 185 -2.90 13.95 -3.14
#